data_AF-A0A531KCC6-F1
#
_entry.id   AF-A0A531KCC6-F1
#
_cell.length_a   1.000
_cell.length_b   1.000
_cell.length_c   1.000
_cell.angle_alpha   90.00
_cell.angle_beta   90.00
_cell.angle_gamma   90.00
#
_symmetry.space_group_name_H-M   'P 1'
#
loop_
_entity.id
_entity.type
_entity.pdbx_description
1 polymer ?
#
loop_
_entity_poly.entity_id
_entity_poly.type
_entity_poly.pdbx_seq_one_letter_code
_entity_poly.pdbx_strand_id
1 'polypeptide(L)'
;LSGTPVVLAYVDVACTALGAGLLDRERKPGCSIIGSTGMHMRLAQTPDEVLLNEARTGYTMTMPAPGVFAQMQSNMAATLNIDWILSLASGILASQGITRSNGEMIALVDEWISSSEPASLLYQPYVSEAGERGPFVDANARAGFV
;
A
#
# COMPACT_ATOMS: atom_id res chain seq x y z
N LEU A 1 41.57 9.48 14.32
CA LEU A 1 41.06 10.21 13.13
C LEU A 1 39.66 10.67 13.44
N SER A 2 39.40 11.98 13.37
CA SER A 2 38.06 12.54 13.39
C SER A 2 37.52 12.55 11.95
N GLY A 3 36.46 11.79 11.69
CA GLY A 3 35.77 11.77 10.40
C GLY A 3 34.28 11.56 10.62
N THR A 4 33.46 12.00 9.66
CA THR A 4 32.01 11.79 9.71
C THR A 4 31.71 10.28 9.65
N PRO A 5 30.96 9.72 10.61
CA PRO A 5 30.57 8.31 10.57
C PRO A 5 29.76 7.98 9.32
N VAL A 6 30.03 6.84 8.70
CA VAL A 6 29.23 6.26 7.61
C VAL A 6 28.54 5.01 8.16
N VAL A 7 27.24 4.88 7.93
CA VAL A 7 26.43 3.74 8.39
C VAL A 7 25.98 2.89 7.21
N LEU A 8 25.91 1.58 7.41
CA LEU A 8 25.23 0.70 6.46
C LEU A 8 23.72 0.91 6.61
N ALA A 9 23.10 1.51 5.59
CA ALA A 9 21.67 1.80 5.60
C ALA A 9 20.82 0.54 5.42
N TYR A 10 19.59 0.60 5.94
CA TYR A 10 18.57 -0.42 5.72
C TYR A 10 17.88 -0.21 4.37
N VAL A 11 17.10 -1.21 3.95
CA VAL A 11 16.21 -1.10 2.78
C VAL A 11 15.20 0.04 2.96
N ASP A 12 14.74 0.62 1.86
CA ASP A 12 13.85 1.79 1.79
C ASP A 12 12.58 1.67 2.65
N VAL A 13 11.92 0.51 2.61
CA VAL A 13 10.70 0.24 3.39
C VAL A 13 10.97 0.27 4.89
N ALA A 14 12.09 -0.31 5.34
CA ALA A 14 12.48 -0.28 6.76
C ALA A 14 12.86 1.14 7.22
N CYS A 15 13.55 1.90 6.37
CA CYS A 15 13.86 3.30 6.64
C CYS A 15 12.58 4.16 6.72
N THR A 16 11.63 3.93 5.81
CA THR A 16 10.34 4.62 5.78
C THR A 16 9.51 4.29 7.02
N ALA A 17 9.42 3.02 7.37
CA ALA A 17 8.76 2.55 8.58
C ALA A 17 9.36 3.20 9.85
N LEU A 18 10.68 3.23 9.95
CA LEU A 18 11.37 3.87 11.06
C LEU A 18 11.05 5.38 11.13
N GLY A 19 11.17 6.07 10.00
CA GLY A 19 10.86 7.51 9.91
C GLY A 19 9.40 7.85 10.23
N ALA A 20 8.48 6.94 9.92
CA ALA A 20 7.06 7.05 10.27
C ALA A 20 6.75 6.69 11.74
N GLY A 21 7.76 6.32 12.54
CA GLY A 21 7.60 6.02 13.96
C GLY A 21 7.19 4.57 14.26
N LEU A 22 7.38 3.63 13.34
CA LEU A 22 7.01 2.22 13.55
C LEU A 22 7.72 1.60 14.78
N LEU A 23 8.91 2.12 15.15
CA LEU A 23 9.68 1.69 16.33
C LEU A 23 9.19 2.32 17.65
N ASP A 24 7.90 2.56 17.80
CA ASP A 24 7.29 2.90 19.08
C ASP A 24 6.76 1.63 19.76
N ARG A 25 7.50 1.16 20.78
CA ARG A 25 7.21 -0.09 21.50
C ARG A 25 5.99 0.00 22.41
N GLU A 26 5.63 1.21 22.85
CA GLU A 26 4.49 1.44 23.74
C GLU A 26 3.21 1.57 22.94
N ARG A 27 3.22 2.42 21.91
CA ARG A 27 2.04 2.71 21.09
C ARG A 27 1.76 1.67 20.01
N LYS A 28 2.80 0.95 19.56
CA LYS A 28 2.73 -0.08 18.51
C LYS A 28 1.93 0.37 17.27
N PRO A 29 2.28 1.50 16.64
CA PRO A 29 1.54 2.02 15.50
C PRO A 29 1.60 1.06 14.32
N GLY A 30 0.61 1.17 13.41
CA GLY A 30 0.70 0.63 12.07
C GLY A 30 1.32 1.66 11.12
N CYS A 31 2.06 1.21 10.11
CA CYS A 31 2.58 2.06 9.05
C CYS A 31 2.15 1.51 7.69
N SER A 32 1.53 2.33 6.86
CA SER A 32 1.20 1.96 5.48
C SER A 32 1.92 2.86 4.48
N ILE A 33 2.57 2.26 3.49
CA ILE A 33 3.08 2.96 2.31
C ILE A 33 2.09 2.69 1.19
N ILE A 34 1.51 3.76 0.65
CA ILE A 34 0.50 3.70 -0.40
C ILE A 34 1.11 4.34 -1.65
N GLY A 35 1.70 3.50 -2.50
CA GLY A 35 2.14 3.87 -3.85
C GLY A 35 1.43 3.01 -4.88
N SER A 36 2.08 2.75 -6.03
CA SER A 36 1.53 1.80 -7.03
C SER A 36 1.20 0.45 -6.40
N THR A 37 2.06 0.00 -5.50
CA THR A 37 1.88 -1.16 -4.63
C THR A 37 1.67 -0.70 -3.19
N GLY A 38 0.84 -1.41 -2.44
CA GLY A 38 0.62 -1.14 -1.02
C GLY A 38 1.54 -1.98 -0.14
N MET A 39 1.99 -1.40 0.96
CA MET A 39 2.77 -2.06 2.00
C MET A 39 2.18 -1.68 3.36
N HIS A 40 1.79 -2.66 4.16
CA HIS A 40 1.17 -2.45 5.46
C HIS A 40 1.98 -3.16 6.53
N MET A 41 2.43 -2.42 7.53
CA MET A 41 3.45 -2.85 8.47
C MET A 41 3.01 -2.65 9.90
N ARG A 42 3.47 -3.53 10.77
CA ARG A 42 3.41 -3.39 12.23
C ARG A 42 4.73 -3.83 12.85
N LEU A 43 5.00 -3.34 14.05
CA LEU A 43 6.16 -3.80 14.81
C LEU A 43 5.93 -5.21 15.36
N ALA A 44 6.91 -6.09 15.23
CA ALA A 44 7.04 -7.34 15.96
C ALA A 44 8.36 -7.28 16.74
N GLN A 45 8.29 -7.27 18.07
CA GLN A 45 9.45 -7.09 18.95
C GLN A 45 10.21 -8.39 19.20
N THR A 46 9.59 -9.52 18.91
CA THR A 46 10.19 -10.85 18.94
C THR A 46 9.68 -11.67 17.75
N PRO A 47 10.37 -12.76 17.36
CA PRO A 47 9.86 -13.66 16.33
C PRO A 47 8.48 -14.25 16.65
N ASP A 48 8.19 -14.50 17.93
CA ASP A 48 6.91 -15.07 18.38
C ASP A 48 5.73 -14.09 18.24
N GLU A 49 5.99 -12.78 18.12
CA GLU A 49 4.96 -11.77 17.85
C GLU A 49 4.55 -11.74 16.35
N VAL A 50 5.25 -12.45 15.48
CA VAL A 50 4.92 -12.51 14.05
C VAL A 50 3.69 -13.39 13.82
N LEU A 51 2.60 -12.80 13.33
CA LEU A 51 1.36 -13.55 13.02
C LEU A 51 1.15 -13.64 11.51
N LEU A 52 1.29 -14.83 10.94
CA LEU A 52 1.00 -15.09 9.54
C LEU A 52 -0.50 -15.28 9.32
N ASN A 53 -1.02 -14.80 8.19
CA ASN A 53 -2.35 -15.17 7.71
C ASN A 53 -2.37 -16.64 7.22
N GLU A 54 -3.56 -17.19 6.96
CA GLU A 54 -3.71 -18.58 6.48
C GLU A 54 -2.90 -18.85 5.21
N ALA A 55 -2.91 -17.89 4.27
CA ALA A 55 -2.16 -17.98 3.02
C ALA A 55 -0.65 -17.71 3.16
N ARG A 56 -0.17 -17.33 4.36
CA ARG A 56 1.25 -17.07 4.68
C ARG A 56 1.95 -16.15 3.68
N THR A 57 1.27 -15.07 3.28
CA THR A 57 1.74 -14.13 2.25
C THR A 57 2.52 -12.94 2.81
N GLY A 58 2.47 -12.75 4.13
CA GLY A 58 3.25 -11.71 4.81
C GLY A 58 4.72 -12.08 4.94
N TYR A 59 5.55 -11.07 5.20
CA TYR A 59 7.00 -11.23 5.41
C TYR A 59 7.51 -10.23 6.46
N THR A 60 8.77 -10.37 6.85
CA THR A 60 9.40 -9.52 7.87
C THR A 60 10.66 -8.88 7.34
N MET A 61 10.94 -7.64 7.74
CA MET A 61 12.27 -7.02 7.60
C MET A 61 12.85 -6.71 8.96
N THR A 62 14.16 -6.88 9.11
CA THR A 62 14.88 -6.51 10.33
C THR A 62 14.87 -4.99 10.49
N MET A 63 14.62 -4.54 11.71
CA MET A 63 14.70 -3.12 12.08
C MET A 63 16.09 -2.81 12.69
N PRO A 64 16.49 -1.53 12.78
CA PRO A 64 17.72 -1.11 13.46
C PRO A 64 17.66 -1.23 14.99
N ALA A 65 17.15 -2.36 15.49
CA ALA A 65 17.11 -2.74 16.89
C ALA A 65 17.21 -4.28 17.00
N PRO A 66 18.04 -4.83 17.91
CA PRO A 66 18.21 -6.27 18.05
C PRO A 66 16.88 -6.99 18.31
N GLY A 67 16.63 -8.06 17.54
CA GLY A 67 15.44 -8.91 17.70
C GLY A 67 14.11 -8.27 17.27
N VAL A 68 14.13 -7.06 16.72
CA VAL A 68 12.93 -6.33 16.30
C VAL A 68 12.75 -6.41 14.79
N PHE A 69 11.52 -6.63 14.37
CA PHE A 69 11.12 -6.78 12.98
C PHE A 69 9.97 -5.84 12.65
N ALA A 70 9.94 -5.35 11.41
CA ALA A 70 8.71 -4.86 10.81
C ALA A 70 8.05 -6.04 10.11
N GLN A 71 6.91 -6.49 10.63
CA GLN A 71 6.07 -7.47 9.97
C GLN A 71 5.21 -6.74 8.94
N MET A 72 5.15 -7.27 7.73
CA MET A 72 4.54 -6.61 6.57
C MET A 72 3.57 -7.53 5.83
N GLN A 73 2.56 -6.91 5.23
CA GLN A 73 1.70 -7.48 4.20
C GLN A 73 1.67 -6.50 3.04
N SER A 74 1.70 -7.00 1.81
CA SER A 74 1.64 -6.14 0.62
C SER A 74 0.52 -6.59 -0.32
N ASN A 75 -0.17 -5.64 -0.93
CA ASN A 75 -1.09 -5.89 -2.04
C ASN A 75 -0.51 -5.28 -3.33
N MET A 76 -0.79 -5.93 -4.47
CA MET A 76 -0.12 -5.68 -5.74
C MET A 76 -0.43 -4.29 -6.29
N ALA A 77 -1.71 -3.94 -6.34
CA ALA A 77 -2.21 -2.68 -6.86
C ALA A 77 -2.88 -1.88 -5.74
N ALA A 78 -2.24 -0.78 -5.32
CA ALA A 78 -2.84 0.23 -4.46
C ALA A 78 -3.29 1.42 -5.31
N THR A 79 -2.47 2.47 -5.48
CA THR A 79 -2.88 3.67 -6.25
C THR A 79 -3.09 3.39 -7.74
N LEU A 80 -2.56 2.28 -8.26
CA LEU A 80 -2.81 1.85 -9.65
C LEU A 80 -4.31 1.70 -9.95
N ASN A 81 -5.13 1.39 -8.95
CA ASN A 81 -6.59 1.36 -9.12
C ASN A 81 -7.16 2.74 -9.48
N ILE A 82 -6.64 3.80 -8.86
CA ILE A 82 -7.03 5.18 -9.11
C ILE A 82 -6.52 5.60 -10.49
N ASP A 83 -5.26 5.31 -10.80
CA ASP A 83 -4.68 5.62 -12.12
C ASP A 83 -5.45 4.93 -13.26
N TRP A 84 -5.87 3.67 -13.05
CA TRP A 84 -6.63 2.90 -14.01
C TRP A 84 -8.00 3.52 -14.30
N ILE A 85 -8.80 3.83 -13.26
CA ILE A 85 -10.13 4.38 -13.47
C ILE A 85 -10.09 5.80 -14.07
N LEU A 86 -9.13 6.62 -13.65
CA LEU A 86 -8.94 7.96 -14.20
C LEU A 86 -8.49 7.91 -15.66
N SER A 87 -7.64 6.95 -16.02
CA SER A 87 -7.22 6.72 -17.41
C SER A 87 -8.39 6.29 -18.30
N LEU A 88 -9.27 5.42 -17.79
CA LEU A 88 -10.51 5.03 -18.48
C LEU A 88 -11.43 6.25 -18.70
N ALA A 89 -11.67 7.04 -17.65
CA ALA A 89 -12.49 8.25 -17.73
C ALA A 89 -11.91 9.26 -18.72
N SER A 90 -10.59 9.49 -18.66
CA SER A 90 -9.87 10.37 -19.58
C SER A 90 -10.03 9.94 -21.04
N GLY A 91 -9.93 8.63 -21.33
CA GLY A 91 -10.17 8.09 -22.68
C GLY A 91 -11.58 8.35 -23.20
N ILE A 92 -12.60 8.20 -22.34
CA ILE A 92 -14.00 8.50 -22.69
C ILE A 92 -14.18 10.00 -22.97
N LEU A 93 -13.66 10.87 -22.10
CA LEU A 93 -13.73 12.32 -22.28
C LEU A 93 -13.02 12.78 -23.55
N ALA A 94 -11.85 12.22 -23.84
CA ALA A 94 -11.09 12.52 -25.05
C ALA A 94 -11.87 12.14 -26.32
N SER A 95 -12.66 11.06 -26.29
CA SER A 95 -13.53 10.68 -27.42
C SER A 95 -14.61 11.74 -27.74
N GLN A 96 -14.91 12.61 -26.77
CA GLN A 96 -15.85 13.73 -26.89
C GLN A 96 -15.14 15.09 -27.03
N GLY A 97 -13.82 15.10 -27.25
CA GLY A 97 -13.02 16.32 -27.37
C GLY A 97 -12.83 17.07 -26.04
N ILE A 98 -13.07 16.43 -24.90
CA ILE A 98 -12.91 17.02 -23.57
C ILE A 98 -11.57 16.55 -22.99
N THR A 99 -10.75 17.51 -22.56
CA THR A 99 -9.48 17.23 -21.85
C THR A 99 -9.61 17.66 -20.41
N ARG A 100 -9.19 16.79 -19.48
CA ARG A 100 -9.07 17.06 -18.05
C ARG A 100 -7.76 16.48 -17.53
N SER A 101 -7.13 17.18 -16.60
CA SER A 101 -5.96 16.69 -15.88
C SER A 101 -6.37 15.69 -14.79
N ASN A 102 -5.44 14.83 -14.37
CA ASN A 102 -5.69 13.91 -13.24
C ASN A 102 -6.05 14.67 -11.96
N GLY A 103 -5.42 15.82 -11.69
CA GLY A 103 -5.73 16.63 -10.52
C GLY A 103 -7.18 17.13 -10.50
N GLU A 104 -7.71 17.58 -11.64
CA GLU A 104 -9.12 17.98 -11.75
C GLU A 104 -10.07 16.79 -11.55
N MET A 105 -9.74 15.63 -12.11
CA MET A 105 -10.57 14.44 -11.97
C MET A 105 -10.54 13.85 -10.55
N ILE A 106 -9.39 13.89 -9.87
CA ILE A 106 -9.26 13.47 -8.46
C ILE A 106 -10.18 14.31 -7.57
N ALA A 107 -10.22 15.63 -7.78
CA ALA A 107 -11.11 16.50 -7.01
C ALA A 107 -12.60 16.12 -7.17
N LEU A 108 -13.01 15.66 -8.37
CA LEU A 108 -14.38 15.15 -8.59
C LEU A 108 -14.62 13.83 -7.85
N VAL A 109 -13.63 12.94 -7.82
CA VAL A 109 -13.71 11.68 -7.07
C VAL A 109 -13.87 11.95 -5.57
N ASP A 110 -13.12 12.89 -5.02
CA ASP A 110 -13.25 13.27 -3.60
C ASP A 110 -14.65 13.80 -3.27
N GLU A 111 -15.24 14.63 -4.15
CA GLU A 111 -16.61 15.12 -4.00
C GLU A 111 -17.64 13.97 -4.03
N TRP A 112 -17.50 13.03 -4.97
CA TRP A 112 -18.37 11.85 -5.04
C TRP A 112 -18.25 10.95 -3.82
N ILE A 113 -17.04 10.70 -3.33
CA ILE A 113 -16.82 9.92 -2.10
C ILE A 113 -17.49 10.61 -0.92
N SER A 114 -17.38 11.94 -0.80
CA SER A 114 -17.96 12.69 0.32
C SER A 114 -19.48 12.67 0.38
N SER A 115 -20.15 12.47 -0.75
CA SER A 115 -21.61 12.45 -0.89
C SER A 115 -22.19 11.04 -1.04
N SER A 116 -21.35 10.01 -1.12
CA SER A 116 -21.78 8.61 -1.27
C SER A 116 -22.14 7.97 0.06
N GLU A 117 -23.12 7.05 0.03
CA GLU A 117 -23.41 6.21 1.19
C GLU A 117 -22.35 5.10 1.32
N PRO A 118 -21.74 4.91 2.50
CA PRO A 118 -20.78 3.83 2.75
C PRO A 118 -21.38 2.45 2.46
N ALA A 119 -20.55 1.53 1.95
CA ALA A 119 -20.93 0.14 1.68
C ALA A 119 -22.10 -0.07 0.70
N SER A 120 -22.41 0.93 -0.14
CA SER A 120 -23.39 0.82 -1.22
C SER A 120 -22.92 -0.02 -2.42
N LEU A 121 -21.60 -0.24 -2.54
CA LEU A 121 -20.97 -1.05 -3.58
C LEU A 121 -19.70 -1.71 -3.04
N LEU A 122 -19.41 -2.94 -3.45
CA LEU A 122 -18.14 -3.60 -3.14
C LEU A 122 -17.22 -3.56 -4.37
N TYR A 123 -15.98 -3.10 -4.18
CA TYR A 123 -14.95 -3.11 -5.21
C TYR A 123 -13.82 -4.09 -4.86
N GLN A 124 -13.46 -4.93 -5.83
CA GLN A 124 -12.30 -5.83 -5.78
C GLN A 124 -11.12 -5.15 -6.52
N PRO A 125 -10.04 -4.74 -5.83
CA PRO A 125 -9.01 -3.85 -6.39
C PRO A 125 -7.88 -4.55 -7.16
N TYR A 126 -8.17 -5.66 -7.85
CA TYR A 126 -7.16 -6.52 -8.48
C TYR A 126 -6.91 -6.15 -9.96
N VAL A 127 -6.54 -4.89 -10.20
CA VAL A 127 -6.31 -4.36 -11.57
C VAL A 127 -5.00 -4.82 -12.22
N SER A 128 -4.06 -5.36 -11.44
CA SER A 128 -2.78 -5.82 -11.97
C SER A 128 -2.96 -7.08 -12.83
N GLU A 129 -2.33 -7.11 -14.00
CA GLU A 129 -2.28 -8.33 -14.82
C GLU A 129 -1.58 -9.51 -14.11
N ALA A 130 -0.69 -9.21 -13.17
CA ALA A 130 -0.03 -10.19 -12.32
C ALA A 130 -0.94 -10.75 -11.19
N GLY A 131 -2.19 -10.30 -11.13
CA GLY A 131 -3.14 -10.67 -10.08
C GLY A 131 -2.79 -10.06 -8.73
N GLU A 132 -2.97 -10.83 -7.66
CA GLU A 132 -2.74 -10.40 -6.28
C GLU A 132 -1.70 -11.29 -5.58
N ARG A 133 -0.92 -10.68 -4.68
CA ARG A 133 0.14 -11.32 -3.89
C ARG A 133 -0.08 -11.24 -2.39
N GLY A 134 -1.02 -10.42 -1.93
CA GLY A 134 -1.47 -10.38 -0.54
C GLY A 134 -2.80 -9.63 -0.43
N PRO A 135 -3.71 -10.05 0.47
CA PRO A 135 -3.54 -11.05 1.53
C PRO A 135 -3.73 -12.51 1.08
N PHE A 136 -3.84 -12.76 -0.22
CA PHE A 136 -3.81 -14.09 -0.83
C PHE A 136 -2.96 -14.03 -2.09
N VAL A 137 -2.56 -15.19 -2.61
CA VAL A 137 -1.82 -15.29 -3.87
C VAL A 137 -2.74 -15.88 -4.93
N ASP A 138 -3.08 -15.07 -5.94
CA ASP A 138 -3.81 -15.53 -7.11
C ASP A 138 -3.45 -14.66 -8.31
N ALA A 139 -2.72 -15.25 -9.27
CA ALA A 139 -2.34 -14.58 -10.51
C ALA A 139 -3.53 -14.27 -11.43
N ASN A 140 -4.68 -14.93 -11.20
CA ASN A 140 -5.90 -14.75 -11.97
C ASN A 140 -6.90 -13.80 -11.30
N ALA A 141 -6.57 -13.21 -10.15
CA ALA A 141 -7.42 -12.21 -9.51
C ALA A 141 -7.63 -11.00 -10.43
N ARG A 142 -8.87 -10.54 -10.60
CA ARG A 142 -9.22 -9.42 -11.48
C ARG A 142 -10.13 -8.42 -10.78
N ALA A 143 -10.06 -7.18 -11.25
CA ALA A 143 -10.91 -6.12 -10.75
C ALA A 143 -12.38 -6.39 -11.04
N GLY A 144 -13.26 -6.03 -10.10
CA GLY A 144 -14.69 -6.27 -10.21
C GLY A 144 -15.49 -5.41 -9.24
N PHE A 145 -16.74 -5.13 -9.62
CA PHE A 145 -17.73 -4.50 -8.76
C PHE A 145 -18.84 -5.51 -8.47
N VAL A 146 -19.28 -5.57 -7.21
CA VAL A 146 -20.34 -6.46 -6.71
C VAL A 146 -21.43 -5.64 -6.06
#